data_AF-A0AAW1AU44-F1
#
_entry.id   AF-A0AAW1AU44-F1
#
_cell.length_a   1.000
_cell.length_b   1.000
_cell.length_c   1.000
_cell.angle_alpha   90.00
_cell.angle_beta   90.00
_cell.angle_gamma   90.00
#
_symmetry.space_group_name_H-M   'P 1'
#
loop_
_entity.id
_entity.type
_entity.pdbx_description
1 polymer ?
#
loop_
_entity_poly.entity_id
_entity_poly.type
_entity_poly.pdbx_seq_one_letter_code
_entity_poly.pdbx_strand_id
1 'polypeptide(L)'
;MGVLQRCLARGQWRLGSLQPLAAAPCLRLPGARLYGSGVAELQERTLIAVKPDGVQRRLVGDVIKRFEKRGFKLVGLKLLQASEGILAEHYHELRRKPFYHELLQYMTSGPVVAMVWEGYNVVKTSRAMVGETNPAEAKPGTVRGDFSIHVSRNVVHASDSVETAQREIRLWFCSNELINWDCCDHKVMYEP
;
A
#
# COMPACT_ATOMS: atom_id res chain seq x y z
N MET A 1 21.74 24.23 29.15
CA MET A 1 21.40 22.82 29.41
C MET A 1 21.23 22.13 28.06
N GLY A 2 21.88 21.03 27.68
CA GLY A 2 22.87 20.15 28.28
C GLY A 2 23.59 19.47 27.11
N VAL A 3 24.91 19.41 27.21
CA VAL A 3 25.86 18.89 26.22
C VAL A 3 25.72 17.36 26.12
N LEU A 4 25.63 16.81 24.91
CA LEU A 4 25.72 15.36 24.67
C LEU A 4 27.12 14.87 25.02
N GLN A 5 27.19 13.98 25.99
CA GLN A 5 28.42 13.42 26.53
C GLN A 5 28.81 12.17 25.74
N ARG A 6 30.03 12.19 25.20
CA ARG A 6 30.71 11.05 24.59
C ARG A 6 31.06 10.03 25.68
N CYS A 7 30.72 8.76 25.47
CA CYS A 7 31.32 7.65 26.20
C CYS A 7 32.57 7.18 25.45
N LEU A 8 33.74 7.52 25.99
CA LEU A 8 35.02 6.88 25.68
C LEU A 8 35.37 5.97 26.85
N ALA A 9 35.56 4.68 26.58
CA ALA A 9 36.22 3.78 27.51
C ALA A 9 37.23 2.90 26.73
N ARG A 10 38.39 2.77 27.37
CA ARG A 10 39.67 2.28 26.86
C ARG A 10 39.69 0.75 26.72
N GLY A 11 40.56 0.25 25.84
CA GLY A 11 40.94 -1.16 25.83
C GLY A 11 42.05 -1.45 24.82
N GLN A 12 43.31 -1.25 25.23
CA GLN A 12 44.49 -1.79 24.53
C GLN A 12 44.54 -3.31 24.72
N TRP A 13 44.71 -4.03 23.62
CA TRP A 13 45.16 -5.42 23.62
C TRP A 13 46.31 -5.58 22.62
N ARG A 14 47.45 -6.11 23.07
CA ARG A 14 48.54 -6.63 22.22
C ARG A 14 48.48 -8.15 22.27
N LEU A 15 48.33 -8.80 21.12
CA LEU A 15 48.75 -10.17 20.81
C LEU A 15 49.05 -10.16 19.29
N GLY A 16 50.25 -10.48 18.83
CA GLY A 16 50.78 -11.83 18.74
C GLY A 16 50.67 -12.26 17.27
N SER A 17 51.79 -12.25 16.54
CA SER A 17 51.84 -12.62 15.13
C SER A 17 51.51 -14.10 14.94
N LEU A 18 50.37 -14.39 14.33
CA LEU A 18 50.03 -15.72 13.82
C LEU A 18 50.07 -15.68 12.29
N GLN A 19 50.87 -16.58 11.72
CA GLN A 19 50.97 -16.82 10.28
C GLN A 19 49.62 -17.37 9.75
N PRO A 20 49.20 -17.03 8.52
CA PRO A 20 47.96 -17.54 7.96
C PRO A 20 48.14 -18.99 7.50
N LEU A 21 47.33 -19.90 8.05
CA LEU A 21 47.09 -21.22 7.45
C LEU A 21 46.23 -21.05 6.20
N ALA A 22 46.64 -21.71 5.12
CA ALA A 22 46.00 -21.65 3.81
C ALA A 22 44.49 -21.96 3.87
N ALA A 23 43.71 -21.15 3.17
CA ALA A 23 42.27 -21.34 3.02
C ALA A 23 41.96 -22.64 2.24
N ALA A 24 41.19 -23.54 2.85
CA ALA A 24 40.57 -24.64 2.14
C ALA A 24 39.48 -24.11 1.18
N PRO A 25 39.32 -24.69 -0.03
CA PRO A 25 38.30 -24.25 -0.97
C PRO A 25 36.91 -24.55 -0.40
N CYS A 26 36.15 -23.48 -0.16
CA CYS A 26 34.77 -23.52 0.28
C CYS A 26 33.90 -24.16 -0.83
N LEU A 27 33.48 -25.41 -0.63
CA LEU A 27 32.51 -26.08 -1.47
C LEU A 27 31.20 -25.27 -1.44
N ARG A 28 30.84 -24.65 -2.56
CA ARG A 28 29.54 -24.00 -2.75
C ARG A 28 28.43 -25.04 -2.69
N LEU A 29 27.61 -24.99 -1.66
CA LEU A 29 26.29 -25.64 -1.68
C LEU A 29 25.37 -24.86 -2.63
N PRO A 30 24.72 -25.51 -3.60
CA PRO A 30 23.68 -24.87 -4.40
C PRO A 30 22.40 -24.81 -3.58
N GLY A 31 22.04 -23.64 -3.05
CA GLY A 31 20.76 -23.51 -2.33
C GLY A 31 20.53 -22.25 -1.50
N ALA A 32 21.34 -21.19 -1.61
CA ALA A 32 21.01 -19.93 -0.96
C ALA A 32 19.84 -19.27 -1.68
N ARG A 33 18.60 -19.53 -1.22
CA ARG A 33 17.45 -18.69 -1.57
C ARG A 33 17.74 -17.28 -1.09
N LEU A 34 17.78 -16.35 -2.04
CA LEU A 34 17.80 -14.92 -1.78
C LEU A 34 16.44 -14.53 -1.18
N TYR A 35 16.27 -14.65 0.14
CA TYR A 35 15.17 -13.98 0.82
C TYR A 35 15.59 -12.54 1.08
N GLY A 36 15.29 -11.65 0.12
CA GLY A 36 15.33 -10.22 0.34
C GLY A 36 14.25 -9.81 1.36
N SER A 37 14.60 -8.88 2.26
CA SER A 37 13.68 -7.93 2.95
C SER A 37 12.34 -8.45 3.51
N GLY A 38 12.26 -9.70 3.95
CA GLY A 38 11.00 -10.41 4.20
C GLY A 38 10.00 -9.80 5.20
N VAL A 39 10.37 -8.83 6.05
CA VAL A 39 9.43 -8.22 7.01
C VAL A 39 8.81 -6.92 6.48
N ALA A 40 9.60 -6.10 5.78
CA ALA A 40 9.13 -4.80 5.28
C ALA A 40 8.12 -4.97 4.13
N GLU A 41 8.32 -5.98 3.27
CA GLU A 41 7.40 -6.25 2.15
C GLU A 41 6.06 -6.83 2.61
N LEU A 42 6.02 -7.58 3.73
CA LEU A 42 4.77 -8.11 4.31
C LEU A 42 3.89 -7.02 4.91
N GLN A 43 4.47 -5.87 5.27
CA GLN A 43 3.78 -4.73 5.90
C GLN A 43 3.55 -3.57 4.93
N GLU A 44 3.71 -3.78 3.62
CA GLU A 44 3.38 -2.77 2.62
C GLU A 44 1.89 -2.38 2.75
N ARG A 45 1.57 -1.10 2.58
CA ARG A 45 0.21 -0.56 2.66
C ARG A 45 -0.17 0.20 1.40
N THR A 46 -1.45 0.15 1.05
CA THR A 46 -2.02 0.91 -0.07
C THR A 46 -3.30 1.63 0.34
N LEU A 47 -3.60 2.77 -0.30
CA LEU A 47 -4.90 3.43 -0.18
C LEU A 47 -5.82 2.92 -1.29
N ILE A 48 -7.00 2.46 -0.89
CA ILE A 48 -8.12 2.15 -1.77
C ILE A 48 -9.29 3.06 -1.41
N ALA A 49 -9.93 3.69 -2.39
CA ALA A 49 -11.10 4.51 -2.13
C ALA A 49 -12.26 4.14 -3.07
N VAL A 50 -13.39 3.72 -2.51
CA VAL A 50 -14.63 3.57 -3.28
C VAL A 50 -15.21 4.96 -3.51
N LYS A 51 -15.29 5.33 -4.78
CA LYS A 51 -15.72 6.66 -5.25
C LYS A 51 -17.24 6.84 -5.08
N PRO A 52 -17.77 8.06 -5.26
CA PRO A 52 -19.19 8.33 -5.02
C PRO A 52 -20.13 7.44 -5.82
N ASP A 53 -19.80 7.10 -7.07
CA ASP A 53 -20.57 6.18 -7.90
C ASP A 53 -20.62 4.75 -7.31
N GLY A 54 -19.49 4.25 -6.79
CA GLY A 54 -19.39 2.95 -6.15
C GLY A 54 -20.24 2.87 -4.87
N VAL A 55 -20.25 3.95 -4.07
CA VAL A 55 -21.08 4.04 -2.87
C VAL A 55 -22.57 4.10 -3.24
N GLN A 56 -22.95 4.98 -4.16
CA GLN A 56 -24.35 5.12 -4.61
C GLN A 56 -24.91 3.82 -5.21
N ARG A 57 -24.06 3.03 -5.86
CA ARG A 57 -24.40 1.74 -6.45
C ARG A 57 -24.29 0.56 -5.48
N ARG A 58 -24.03 0.82 -4.19
CA ARG A 58 -23.95 -0.18 -3.11
C ARG A 58 -22.84 -1.23 -3.32
N LEU A 59 -21.75 -0.86 -3.99
CA LEU A 59 -20.63 -1.76 -4.33
C LEU A 59 -19.53 -1.82 -3.26
N VAL A 60 -19.70 -1.12 -2.13
CA VAL A 60 -18.70 -1.07 -1.04
C VAL A 60 -18.37 -2.48 -0.54
N GLY A 61 -19.40 -3.30 -0.28
CA GLY A 61 -19.21 -4.68 0.19
C GLY A 61 -18.50 -5.55 -0.84
N ASP A 62 -18.82 -5.41 -2.13
CA ASP A 62 -18.15 -6.15 -3.20
C ASP A 62 -16.67 -5.80 -3.34
N VAL A 63 -16.31 -4.52 -3.18
CA VAL A 63 -14.91 -4.10 -3.18
C VAL A 63 -14.19 -4.68 -1.98
N ILE A 64 -14.69 -4.47 -0.75
CA ILE A 64 -14.07 -4.99 0.48
C ILE A 64 -13.87 -6.51 0.37
N LYS A 65 -14.90 -7.24 -0.03
CA LYS A 65 -14.88 -8.69 -0.16
C LYS A 65 -13.77 -9.20 -1.07
N ARG A 66 -13.41 -8.49 -2.15
CA ARG A 66 -12.31 -8.91 -3.03
C ARG A 66 -10.95 -8.84 -2.33
N PHE A 67 -10.73 -7.80 -1.52
CA PHE A 67 -9.48 -7.62 -0.77
C PHE A 67 -9.39 -8.57 0.42
N GLU A 68 -10.49 -8.77 1.16
CA GLU A 68 -10.56 -9.77 2.24
C GLU A 68 -10.30 -11.18 1.71
N LYS A 69 -10.98 -11.58 0.63
CA LYS A 69 -10.78 -12.91 0.01
C LYS A 69 -9.37 -13.12 -0.53
N ARG A 70 -8.65 -12.03 -0.83
CA ARG A 70 -7.25 -12.12 -1.26
C ARG A 70 -6.31 -12.40 -0.08
N GLY A 71 -6.72 -12.10 1.14
CA GLY A 71 -5.89 -12.22 2.36
C GLY A 71 -5.18 -10.93 2.75
N PHE A 72 -5.60 -9.77 2.23
CA PHE A 72 -5.07 -8.49 2.70
C PHE A 72 -5.71 -8.10 4.03
N LYS A 73 -4.91 -7.49 4.90
CA LYS A 73 -5.35 -7.03 6.21
C LYS A 73 -5.91 -5.61 6.10
N LEU A 74 -7.16 -5.41 6.52
CA LEU A 74 -7.77 -4.08 6.62
C LEU A 74 -7.26 -3.39 7.90
N VAL A 75 -6.55 -2.27 7.74
CA VAL A 75 -5.96 -1.52 8.88
C VAL A 75 -6.56 -0.12 9.06
N GLY A 76 -7.38 0.35 8.12
CA GLY A 76 -8.12 1.60 8.25
C GLY A 76 -9.34 1.62 7.34
N LEU A 77 -10.46 2.16 7.81
CA LEU A 77 -11.73 2.24 7.07
C LEU A 77 -12.51 3.45 7.56
N LYS A 78 -12.98 4.32 6.65
CA LYS A 78 -13.96 5.35 6.98
C LYS A 78 -14.83 5.76 5.79
N LEU A 79 -16.10 6.02 6.08
CA LEU A 79 -17.06 6.67 5.18
C LEU A 79 -17.05 8.17 5.48
N LEU A 80 -16.83 9.01 4.47
CA LEU A 80 -16.80 10.45 4.64
C LEU A 80 -17.25 11.20 3.38
N GLN A 81 -17.66 12.45 3.57
CA GLN A 81 -17.76 13.44 2.50
C GLN A 81 -16.40 14.13 2.38
N ALA A 82 -15.65 13.87 1.29
CA ALA A 82 -14.34 14.47 1.10
C ALA A 82 -14.46 15.97 0.78
N SER A 83 -13.67 16.80 1.44
CA SER A 83 -13.61 18.23 1.13
C SER A 83 -12.88 18.48 -0.20
N GLU A 84 -13.16 19.61 -0.83
CA GLU A 84 -12.42 19.99 -2.05
C GLU A 84 -10.91 20.14 -1.76
N GLY A 85 -10.53 20.64 -0.58
CA GLY A 85 -9.13 20.79 -0.19
C GLY A 85 -8.35 19.49 -0.15
N ILE A 86 -8.89 18.43 0.48
CA ILE A 86 -8.21 17.12 0.52
C ILE A 86 -8.14 16.49 -0.87
N LEU A 87 -9.18 16.65 -1.70
CA LEU A 87 -9.21 16.13 -3.07
C LEU A 87 -8.24 16.89 -3.99
N ALA A 88 -8.12 18.20 -3.80
CA ALA A 88 -7.20 19.04 -4.58
C ALA A 88 -5.73 18.69 -4.31
N GLU A 89 -5.43 18.26 -3.08
CA GLU A 89 -4.11 17.75 -2.70
C GLU A 89 -3.91 16.30 -3.17
N HIS A 90 -4.92 15.44 -3.05
CA HIS A 90 -4.87 14.07 -3.55
C HIS A 90 -4.60 14.02 -5.06
N TYR A 91 -5.26 14.88 -5.83
CA TYR A 91 -5.11 14.98 -7.29
C TYR A 91 -4.14 16.08 -7.75
N HIS A 92 -3.19 16.52 -6.91
CA HIS A 92 -2.32 17.67 -7.25
C HIS A 92 -1.56 17.49 -8.57
N GLU A 93 -1.14 16.27 -8.90
CA GLU A 93 -0.45 15.93 -10.16
C GLU A 93 -1.33 16.13 -11.41
N LEU A 94 -2.66 16.11 -11.23
CA LEU A 94 -3.63 16.26 -12.30
C LEU A 94 -4.13 17.69 -12.48
N ARG A 95 -3.66 18.67 -11.67
CA ARG A 95 -4.14 20.08 -11.70
C ARG A 95 -4.12 20.74 -13.07
N ARG A 96 -3.20 20.34 -13.96
CA ARG A 96 -3.05 20.88 -15.32
C ARG A 96 -3.86 20.12 -16.38
N LYS A 97 -4.55 19.05 -16.00
CA LYS A 97 -5.35 18.25 -16.94
C LYS A 97 -6.72 18.92 -17.18
N PRO A 98 -7.25 18.88 -18.42
CA PRO A 98 -8.50 19.58 -18.76
C PRO A 98 -9.70 19.08 -17.96
N PHE A 99 -9.69 17.81 -17.52
CA PHE A 99 -10.75 17.18 -16.75
C PHE A 99 -10.63 17.39 -15.22
N TYR A 100 -9.63 18.14 -14.73
CA TYR A 100 -9.36 18.26 -13.29
C TYR A 100 -10.55 18.83 -12.51
N HIS A 101 -11.19 19.87 -13.03
CA HIS A 101 -12.32 20.50 -12.36
C HIS A 101 -13.53 19.56 -12.26
N GLU A 102 -13.84 18.86 -13.35
CA GLU A 102 -14.91 17.86 -13.38
C GLU A 102 -14.60 16.68 -12.44
N LEU A 103 -13.33 16.28 -12.31
CA LEU A 103 -12.90 15.27 -11.36
C LEU A 103 -13.16 15.69 -9.91
N LEU A 104 -12.83 16.94 -9.55
CA LEU A 104 -13.10 17.45 -8.21
C LEU A 104 -14.60 17.53 -7.93
N GLN A 105 -15.39 18.11 -8.85
CA GLN A 105 -16.86 18.16 -8.73
C GLN A 105 -17.47 16.77 -8.58
N TYR A 106 -16.97 15.80 -9.34
CA TYR A 106 -17.41 14.42 -9.26
C TYR A 106 -17.10 13.82 -7.88
N MET A 107 -15.87 13.97 -7.39
CA MET A 107 -15.45 13.39 -6.12
C MET A 107 -16.09 14.07 -4.90
N THR A 108 -16.52 15.33 -5.03
CA THR A 108 -17.30 16.04 -4.00
C THR A 108 -18.81 15.82 -4.12
N SER A 109 -19.31 15.14 -5.17
CA SER A 109 -20.75 14.95 -5.39
C SER A 109 -21.42 13.97 -4.42
N GLY A 110 -20.65 13.22 -3.64
CA GLY A 110 -21.20 12.24 -2.70
C GLY A 110 -20.14 11.61 -1.81
N PRO A 111 -20.55 10.67 -0.95
CA PRO A 111 -19.65 10.07 0.02
C PRO A 111 -18.65 9.11 -0.64
N VAL A 112 -17.48 9.00 -0.02
CA VAL A 112 -16.39 8.10 -0.39
C VAL A 112 -16.14 7.13 0.77
N VAL A 113 -15.76 5.90 0.46
CA VAL A 113 -15.21 4.98 1.47
C VAL A 113 -13.71 4.86 1.25
N ALA A 114 -12.92 5.46 2.14
CA ALA A 114 -11.47 5.35 2.14
C ALA A 114 -11.04 4.15 3.00
N MET A 115 -10.07 3.39 2.51
CA MET A 115 -9.56 2.17 3.13
C MET A 115 -8.04 2.10 3.02
N VAL A 116 -7.41 1.55 4.05
CA VAL A 116 -5.99 1.17 4.02
C VAL A 116 -5.88 -0.34 4.17
N TRP A 117 -5.27 -0.95 3.16
CA TRP A 117 -5.01 -2.39 3.12
C TRP A 117 -3.51 -2.65 3.28
N GLU A 118 -3.16 -3.66 4.06
CA GLU A 118 -1.80 -4.10 4.35
C GLU A 118 -1.56 -5.52 3.83
N GLY A 119 -0.38 -5.78 3.27
CA GLY A 119 0.07 -7.12 2.91
C GLY A 119 1.18 -7.13 1.85
N TYR A 120 1.64 -8.33 1.50
CA TYR A 120 2.72 -8.52 0.53
C TYR A 120 2.40 -7.97 -0.86
N ASN A 121 3.23 -7.05 -1.37
CA ASN A 121 3.04 -6.41 -2.68
C ASN A 121 1.60 -5.88 -2.89
N VAL A 122 0.97 -5.39 -1.82
CA VAL A 122 -0.43 -4.99 -1.83
C VAL A 122 -0.69 -3.87 -2.83
N VAL A 123 0.22 -2.92 -3.04
CA VAL A 123 0.04 -1.82 -4.01
C VAL A 123 -0.10 -2.38 -5.43
N LYS A 124 0.90 -3.15 -5.87
CA LYS A 124 0.94 -3.74 -7.21
C LYS A 124 -0.24 -4.69 -7.43
N THR A 125 -0.52 -5.55 -6.45
CA THR A 125 -1.58 -6.54 -6.54
C THR A 125 -2.96 -5.88 -6.55
N SER A 126 -3.16 -4.81 -5.76
CA SER A 126 -4.40 -4.06 -5.73
C SER A 126 -4.69 -3.38 -7.07
N ARG A 127 -3.68 -2.80 -7.73
CA ARG A 127 -3.82 -2.26 -9.08
C ARG A 127 -4.28 -3.32 -10.08
N ALA A 128 -3.71 -4.52 -10.02
CA ALA A 128 -4.11 -5.63 -10.89
C ALA A 128 -5.55 -6.11 -10.59
N MET A 129 -5.94 -6.20 -9.31
CA MET A 129 -7.31 -6.58 -8.91
C MET A 129 -8.36 -5.53 -9.29
N VAL A 130 -8.00 -4.25 -9.21
CA VAL A 130 -8.89 -3.14 -9.58
C VAL A 130 -9.08 -3.06 -11.09
N GLY A 131 -8.04 -3.34 -11.87
CA GLY A 131 -8.06 -3.28 -13.33
C GLY A 131 -7.71 -1.89 -13.88
N GLU A 132 -7.58 -1.81 -15.21
CA GLU A 132 -7.14 -0.59 -15.91
C GLU A 132 -8.04 0.62 -15.63
N THR A 133 -7.46 1.83 -15.70
CA THR A 133 -8.20 3.07 -15.41
C THR A 133 -9.40 3.26 -16.32
N ASN A 134 -9.25 2.91 -17.60
CA ASN A 134 -10.34 2.85 -18.58
C ASN A 134 -11.06 1.49 -18.45
N PRO A 135 -12.33 1.43 -18.03
CA PRO A 135 -13.05 0.17 -17.89
C PRO A 135 -13.17 -0.63 -19.18
N ALA A 136 -13.14 0.03 -20.35
CA ALA A 136 -13.15 -0.65 -21.65
C ALA A 136 -11.90 -1.52 -21.89
N GLU A 137 -10.81 -1.26 -21.17
CA GLU A 137 -9.56 -2.02 -21.22
C GLU A 137 -9.39 -2.95 -20.00
N ALA A 138 -10.28 -2.84 -19.00
CA ALA A 138 -10.23 -3.63 -17.80
C ALA A 138 -10.76 -5.05 -18.06
N LYS A 139 -9.98 -6.06 -17.66
CA LYS A 139 -10.33 -7.47 -17.90
C LYS A 139 -11.50 -7.93 -17.01
N PRO A 140 -12.34 -8.87 -17.49
CA PRO A 140 -13.32 -9.55 -16.64
C PRO A 140 -12.65 -10.14 -15.38
N GLY A 141 -13.33 -10.04 -14.24
CA GLY A 141 -12.81 -10.42 -12.93
C GLY A 141 -12.08 -9.31 -12.18
N THR A 142 -11.78 -8.17 -12.83
CA THR A 142 -11.29 -6.96 -12.14
C THR A 142 -12.45 -6.09 -11.68
N VAL A 143 -12.24 -5.25 -10.65
CA VAL A 143 -13.32 -4.41 -10.09
C VAL A 143 -13.93 -3.52 -11.18
N ARG A 144 -13.08 -2.90 -12.01
CA ARG A 144 -13.54 -2.02 -13.09
C ARG A 144 -14.14 -2.80 -14.26
N GLY A 145 -13.56 -3.94 -14.63
CA GLY A 145 -14.09 -4.79 -15.70
C GLY A 145 -15.48 -5.33 -15.38
N ASP A 146 -15.75 -5.65 -14.12
CA ASP A 146 -17.05 -6.21 -13.72
C ASP A 146 -18.11 -5.15 -13.41
N PHE A 147 -17.69 -3.96 -12.96
CA PHE A 147 -18.62 -2.97 -12.42
C PHE A 147 -18.60 -1.60 -13.08
N SER A 148 -17.76 -1.34 -14.07
CA SER A 148 -17.64 -0.01 -14.67
C SER A 148 -17.78 -0.08 -16.19
N ILE A 149 -18.31 1.00 -16.79
CA ILE A 149 -18.48 1.10 -18.25
C ILE A 149 -17.68 2.29 -18.79
N HIS A 150 -17.73 3.44 -18.11
CA HIS A 150 -17.11 4.68 -18.57
C HIS A 150 -15.98 5.14 -17.65
N VAL A 151 -14.90 5.70 -18.21
CA VAL A 151 -13.71 6.12 -17.45
C VAL A 151 -13.99 7.14 -16.35
N SER A 152 -15.00 8.01 -16.54
CA SER A 152 -15.40 9.01 -15.54
C SER A 152 -16.18 8.43 -14.35
N ARG A 153 -16.61 7.16 -14.42
CA ARG A 153 -17.40 6.43 -13.41
C ARG A 153 -16.85 5.02 -13.25
N ASN A 154 -15.62 4.95 -12.74
CA ASN A 154 -14.84 3.73 -12.62
C ASN A 154 -14.75 3.15 -11.20
N VAL A 155 -15.73 3.50 -10.33
CA VAL A 155 -16.01 2.89 -9.01
C VAL A 155 -14.95 3.06 -7.92
N VAL A 156 -13.67 2.93 -8.22
CA VAL A 156 -12.61 2.77 -7.23
C VAL A 156 -11.30 3.45 -7.64
N HIS A 157 -10.64 4.06 -6.67
CA HIS A 157 -9.25 4.52 -6.73
C HIS A 157 -8.33 3.50 -6.06
N ALA A 158 -7.11 3.37 -6.57
CA ALA A 158 -6.04 2.59 -5.96
C ALA A 158 -4.69 3.24 -6.25
N SER A 159 -3.87 3.43 -5.22
CA SER A 159 -2.52 3.99 -5.32
C SER A 159 -1.69 3.24 -6.36
N ASP A 160 -0.88 3.96 -7.13
CA ASP A 160 -0.12 3.41 -8.27
C ASP A 160 1.32 2.99 -7.94
N SER A 161 1.88 3.49 -6.84
CA SER A 161 3.22 3.21 -6.35
C SER A 161 3.23 3.22 -4.82
N VAL A 162 4.30 2.67 -4.22
CA VAL A 162 4.48 2.64 -2.77
C VAL A 162 4.61 4.07 -2.23
N GLU A 163 5.33 4.92 -2.95
CA GLU A 163 5.53 6.33 -2.62
C GLU A 163 4.21 7.10 -2.62
N THR A 164 3.40 6.92 -3.67
CA THR A 164 2.04 7.49 -3.76
C THR A 164 1.17 6.97 -2.62
N ALA A 165 1.18 5.66 -2.36
CA ALA A 165 0.39 5.06 -1.29
C ALA A 165 0.71 5.66 0.07
N GLN A 166 1.99 5.80 0.41
CA GLN A 166 2.40 6.42 1.68
C GLN A 166 1.95 7.88 1.81
N ARG A 167 2.06 8.67 0.73
CA ARG A 167 1.58 10.06 0.69
C ARG A 167 0.06 10.12 0.86
N GLU A 168 -0.66 9.30 0.11
CA GLU A 168 -2.12 9.22 0.15
C GLU A 168 -2.62 8.78 1.52
N ILE A 169 -2.04 7.75 2.14
CA ILE A 169 -2.42 7.30 3.48
C ILE A 169 -2.24 8.44 4.50
N ARG A 170 -1.11 9.15 4.48
CA ARG A 170 -0.88 10.30 5.38
C ARG A 170 -1.84 11.46 5.14
N LEU A 171 -2.30 11.65 3.91
CA LEU A 171 -3.27 12.67 3.57
C LEU A 171 -4.66 12.31 4.08
N TRP A 172 -5.06 11.04 3.94
CA TRP A 172 -6.42 10.59 4.23
C TRP A 172 -6.62 10.10 5.67
N PHE A 173 -5.58 9.65 6.37
CA PHE A 173 -5.68 9.06 7.70
C PHE A 173 -4.67 9.65 8.68
N CYS A 174 -5.15 9.95 9.89
CA CYS A 174 -4.31 10.16 11.06
C CYS A 174 -3.77 8.83 11.58
N SER A 175 -2.60 8.84 12.24
CA SER A 175 -1.97 7.61 12.74
C SER A 175 -2.85 6.82 13.72
N ASN A 176 -3.72 7.48 14.48
CA ASN A 176 -4.66 6.84 15.41
C ASN A 176 -5.90 6.24 14.73
N GLU A 177 -6.13 6.52 13.45
CA GLU A 177 -7.18 5.88 12.64
C GLU A 177 -6.69 4.56 12.02
N LEU A 178 -5.39 4.25 12.15
CA LEU A 178 -4.78 3.02 11.63
C LEU A 178 -4.58 2.02 12.77
N ILE A 179 -5.23 0.87 12.66
CA ILE A 179 -5.25 -0.15 13.70
C ILE A 179 -4.28 -1.28 13.32
N ASN A 180 -3.34 -1.56 14.22
CA ASN A 180 -2.49 -2.73 14.12
C ASN A 180 -3.13 -3.91 14.87
N TRP A 181 -3.28 -5.04 14.18
CA TRP A 181 -3.84 -6.27 14.72
C TRP A 181 -3.27 -7.50 13.99
N ASP A 182 -3.38 -8.66 14.61
CA ASP A 182 -2.86 -9.92 14.11
C ASP A 182 -3.93 -10.73 13.38
N CYS A 183 -3.64 -11.14 12.15
CA CYS A 183 -4.52 -12.06 11.41
C CYS A 183 -4.24 -13.52 11.83
N CYS A 184 -5.30 -14.25 12.19
CA CYS A 184 -5.17 -15.65 12.60
C CYS A 184 -4.67 -16.59 11.50
N ASP A 185 -4.81 -16.20 10.24
CA ASP A 185 -4.40 -16.94 9.04
C ASP A 185 -3.01 -16.54 8.50
N HIS A 186 -2.31 -15.60 9.14
CA HIS A 186 -1.03 -15.08 8.65
C HIS A 186 -0.03 -16.21 8.33
N LYS A 187 0.06 -17.22 9.21
CA LYS A 187 0.97 -18.36 9.01
C LYS A 187 0.66 -19.13 7.73
N VAL A 188 -0.62 -19.39 7.48
CA VAL A 188 -1.07 -20.13 6.30
C VAL A 188 -0.85 -19.34 5.02
N MET A 189 -0.92 -18.01 5.08
CA MET A 189 -0.84 -17.14 3.90
C MET A 189 0.59 -16.78 3.49
N TYR A 190 1.52 -16.69 4.45
CA TYR A 190 2.86 -16.13 4.22
C TYR A 190 4.03 -17.01 4.67
N GLU A 191 3.83 -18.04 5.51
CA GLU A 191 4.92 -18.94 5.90
C GLU A 191 5.10 -20.08 4.86
N PRO A 192 6.34 -20.46 4.50
CA PRO A 192 6.62 -21.54 3.54
C PRO A 192 6.22 -22.95 3.99
#